data_AF-A0AB34T8G0-F1
#
_entry.id   AF-A0AB34T8G0-F1
#
_cell.length_a   1.000
_cell.length_b   1.000
_cell.length_c   1.000
_cell.angle_alpha   90.00
_cell.angle_beta   90.00
_cell.angle_gamma   90.00
#
_symmetry.space_group_name_H-M   'P 1'
#
loop_
_entity.id
_entity.type
_entity.pdbx_description
1 polymer ?
#
loop_
_entity_poly.entity_id
_entity_poly.type
_entity_poly.pdbx_seq_one_letter_code
_entity_poly.pdbx_strand_id
1 'polypeptide(L)' 'MARGTQTERSDVDFIYNLPDAPDNYRKIIDFRHQLSSSLGRPVDLIRKSYVENPKVDADSERIRRAFVHNLQQHPIYRIL' A
#
# COMPACT_ATOMS: atom_id res chain seq x y z
N MET A 1 -7.56 8.58 2.97
CA MET A 1 -8.75 9.22 2.38
C MET A 1 -9.15 8.32 1.23
N ALA A 2 -10.43 7.91 1.11
CA ALA A 2 -10.89 7.01 0.03
C ALA A 2 -12.42 6.93 -0.08
N ARG A 3 -13.12 7.22 1.02
CA ARG A 3 -14.53 7.62 1.03
C ARG A 3 -14.61 8.84 1.92
N GLY A 4 -15.54 9.75 1.67
CA GLY A 4 -15.95 10.76 2.68
C GLY A 4 -16.44 10.15 4.01
N THR A 5 -16.31 8.84 4.22
CA THR A 5 -16.53 8.10 5.47
C THR A 5 -15.22 7.84 6.22
N GLN A 6 -14.13 8.51 5.87
CA GLN A 6 -12.87 8.31 6.57
C GLN A 6 -12.94 9.02 7.92
N THR A 7 -13.14 8.25 8.97
CA THR A 7 -12.87 8.73 10.32
C THR A 7 -11.37 8.97 10.45
N GLU A 8 -10.95 9.83 11.38
CA GLU A 8 -9.54 10.12 11.68
C GLU A 8 -8.71 8.86 12.00
N ARG A 9 -9.38 7.72 12.20
CA ARG A 9 -8.80 6.43 12.60
C ARG A 9 -8.46 5.48 11.46
N SER A 10 -8.80 5.77 10.20
CA SER A 10 -8.49 4.82 9.11
C SER A 10 -7.00 4.86 8.75
N ASP A 11 -6.50 3.76 8.22
CA ASP A 11 -5.10 3.67 7.77
C ASP A 11 -4.91 4.37 6.41
N VAL A 12 -3.65 4.60 6.04
CA VAL A 12 -3.26 5.22 4.76
C VAL A 12 -2.41 4.24 3.95
N ASP A 13 -2.95 3.80 2.82
CA ASP A 13 -2.25 2.88 1.90
C ASP A 13 -1.41 3.65 0.88
N PHE A 14 -0.14 3.26 0.71
CA PHE A 14 0.74 3.75 -0.36
C PHE A 14 1.27 2.59 -1.21
N ILE A 15 1.35 2.82 -2.52
CA ILE A 15 2.02 1.91 -3.45
C ILE A 15 3.42 2.43 -3.74
N TYR A 16 4.45 1.60 -3.56
CA TYR A 16 5.83 1.97 -3.84
C TYR A 16 6.50 1.02 -4.83
N ASN A 17 7.53 1.51 -5.51
CA ASN A 17 8.29 0.76 -6.51
C ASN A 17 9.80 0.90 -6.27
N LEU A 18 10.32 0.11 -5.32
CA LEU A 18 11.76 -0.01 -5.07
C LEU A 18 12.27 -1.39 -5.51
N PRO A 19 13.53 -1.48 -5.98
CA PRO A 19 14.16 -2.77 -6.30
C PRO A 19 14.10 -3.74 -5.11
N ASP A 20 13.93 -5.02 -5.40
CA ASP A 20 13.94 -6.05 -4.36
C ASP A 20 15.39 -6.41 -3.98
N ALA A 21 15.99 -5.55 -3.16
CA ALA A 21 17.34 -5.71 -2.64
C ALA A 21 17.28 -5.86 -1.11
N PRO A 22 18.10 -6.73 -0.49
CA PRO A 22 18.16 -6.89 0.96
C PRO A 22 18.37 -5.56 1.70
N ASP A 23 19.20 -4.67 1.14
CA ASP A 23 19.51 -3.35 1.68
C ASP A 23 18.31 -2.41 1.74
N ASN A 24 17.27 -2.66 0.93
CA ASN A 24 16.07 -1.84 0.89
C ASN A 24 15.07 -2.23 1.99
N TYR A 25 15.17 -3.43 2.59
CA TYR A 25 14.22 -3.87 3.60
C TYR A 25 14.17 -2.93 4.81
N ARG A 26 15.34 -2.58 5.36
CA ARG A 26 15.45 -1.62 6.48
C ARG A 26 14.94 -0.23 6.08
N LYS A 27 15.34 0.25 4.90
CA LYS A 27 14.89 1.55 4.37
C LYS A 27 13.37 1.64 4.24
N ILE A 28 12.71 0.57 3.79
CA ILE A 28 11.25 0.52 3.65
C ILE A 28 10.56 0.55 5.01
N ILE A 29 11.08 -0.19 6.00
CA ILE A 29 10.56 -0.17 7.37
C ILE A 29 10.70 1.23 7.98
N ASP A 30 11.89 1.81 7.90
CA ASP A 30 12.16 3.15 8.45
C ASP A 30 11.27 4.19 7.77
N PHE A 31 11.11 4.10 6.45
CA PHE A 31 10.24 4.99 5.68
C PHE A 31 8.77 4.85 6.10
N ARG A 32 8.26 3.63 6.32
CA ARG A 32 6.90 3.40 6.83
C ARG A 32 6.70 4.07 8.19
N HIS A 33 7.67 3.91 9.10
CA HIS A 33 7.59 4.50 10.44
C HIS A 33 7.60 6.03 10.37
N GLN A 34 8.46 6.62 9.54
CA GLN A 34 8.51 8.07 9.36
C GLN A 34 7.22 8.60 8.75
N LEU A 35 6.70 7.98 7.68
CA LEU A 35 5.42 8.34 7.08
C LEU A 35 4.26 8.28 8.07
N SER A 36 4.18 7.18 8.84
CA SER A 36 3.15 7.00 9.86
C SER A 36 3.22 8.12 10.92
N SER A 37 4.43 8.43 11.39
CA SER A 37 4.65 9.50 12.37
C SER A 37 4.32 10.89 11.80
N SER A 38 4.66 11.18 10.54
CA SER A 38 4.38 12.47 9.91
C SER A 38 2.89 12.66 9.62
N LEU A 39 2.17 11.58 9.29
CA LEU A 39 0.74 11.62 9.01
C LEU A 39 -0.12 11.52 10.28
N GLY A 40 0.48 11.16 11.42
CA GLY A 40 -0.23 10.89 12.67
C GLY A 40 -1.19 9.70 12.58
N ARG A 41 -0.97 8.79 11.63
CA ARG A 41 -1.89 7.71 11.24
C ARG A 41 -1.12 6.47 10.80
N PRO A 42 -1.67 5.27 10.99
CA PRO A 42 -1.04 4.06 10.49
C PRO A 42 -0.94 4.08 8.96
N VAL A 43 0.17 3.55 8.45
CA VAL A 43 0.51 3.53 7.03
C VAL A 43 0.81 2.11 6.58
N ASP A 44 0.21 1.70 5.48
CA ASP A 44 0.53 0.45 4.81
C ASP A 44 1.27 0.71 3.50
N LEU A 45 2.43 0.07 3.34
CA LEU A 45 3.28 0.17 2.16
C LEU A 45 3.15 -1.10 1.33
N ILE A 46 2.64 -0.96 0.11
CA ILE A 46 2.32 -2.06 -0.79
C ILE A 46 3.24 -1.97 -1.99
N ARG A 47 3.94 -3.07 -2.30
CA ARG A 47 4.80 -3.11 -3.50
C ARG A 47 3.96 -3.04 -4.76
N LYS A 48 4.42 -2.27 -5.73
CA LYS A 48 3.81 -2.21 -7.07
C LYS A 48 3.69 -3.60 -7.72
N SER A 49 4.72 -4.44 -7.57
CA SER A 49 4.69 -5.82 -8.07
C SER A 49 3.61 -6.70 -7.44
N TYR A 50 3.16 -6.39 -6.21
CA TYR A 50 2.01 -7.07 -5.61
C TYR A 50 0.73 -6.78 -6.37
N VAL A 51 0.57 -5.56 -6.88
CA VAL A 51 -0.62 -5.13 -7.64
C VAL A 51 -0.57 -5.67 -9.07
N GLU A 52 0.58 -5.64 -9.71
CA GLU A 52 0.71 -5.94 -11.15
C GLU A 52 0.80 -7.44 -11.45
N ASN A 53 1.44 -8.22 -10.57
CA ASN A 53 1.74 -9.62 -10.87
C ASN A 53 0.68 -10.55 -10.26
N PRO A 54 0.05 -11.42 -11.07
CA PRO A 54 -0.79 -12.51 -10.55
C PRO A 54 -0.04 -13.35 -9.53
N LYS A 55 -0.74 -13.82 -8.50
CA LYS A 55 -0.19 -14.77 -7.53
C LYS A 55 -0.39 -16.20 -8.02
N VAL A 56 0.57 -17.06 -7.68
CA VAL A 56 0.54 -18.48 -8.05
C VAL A 56 -0.54 -19.21 -7.26
N ASP A 57 -0.74 -18.83 -6.00
CA ASP A 57 -1.75 -19.41 -5.12
C ASP A 57 -3.10 -18.71 -5.30
N ALA A 58 -4.18 -19.51 -5.35
CA ALA A 58 -5.52 -19.04 -5.66
C ALA A 58 -6.07 -18.06 -4.61
N ASP A 59 -5.73 -18.27 -3.34
CA ASP A 59 -6.20 -17.42 -2.24
C ASP A 59 -5.54 -16.04 -2.26
N SER A 60 -4.21 -15.95 -2.41
CA SER A 60 -3.55 -14.65 -2.53
C SER A 60 -3.91 -13.95 -3.84
N GLU A 61 -4.19 -14.69 -4.92
CA GLU A 61 -4.69 -14.09 -6.16
C GLU A 61 -6.09 -13.51 -5.97
N ARG A 62 -6.96 -14.19 -5.22
CA ARG A 62 -8.29 -13.66 -4.86
C ARG A 62 -8.16 -12.38 -4.03
N ILE A 63 -7.27 -12.36 -3.03
CA ILE A 63 -7.01 -11.18 -2.19
C ILE A 63 -6.45 -10.04 -3.04
N ARG A 64 -5.46 -10.32 -3.90
CA ARG A 64 -4.86 -9.33 -4.81
C ARG A 64 -5.92 -8.70 -5.71
N ARG A 65 -6.80 -9.51 -6.33
CA ARG A 65 -7.88 -9.02 -7.19
C ARG A 65 -8.87 -8.15 -6.44
N ALA A 66 -9.27 -8.54 -5.22
CA ALA A 66 -10.15 -7.73 -4.38
C ALA A 66 -9.50 -6.37 -4.05
N PHE A 67 -8.21 -6.37 -3.74
CA PHE A 67 -7.44 -5.16 -3.49
C PHE A 67 -7.33 -4.27 -4.73
N VAL A 68 -6.92 -4.82 -5.89
CA VAL A 68 -6.82 -4.07 -7.16
C VAL A 68 -8.18 -3.50 -7.58
N HIS A 69 -9.25 -4.27 -7.45
CA HIS A 69 -10.60 -3.79 -7.73
C HIS A 69 -10.98 -2.62 -6.81
N ASN A 70 -10.61 -2.68 -5.53
CA ASN A 70 -10.84 -1.57 -4.59
C ASN A 70 -10.06 -0.30 -5.01
N LEU A 71 -8.78 -0.45 -5.39
CA LEU A 71 -7.92 0.64 -5.89
C LEU A 71 -8.51 1.35 -7.11
N GLN A 72 -9.07 0.60 -8.06
CA GLN A 72 -9.64 1.16 -9.29
C GLN A 72 -10.91 1.98 -9.02
N GLN A 73 -11.69 1.57 -8.02
CA GLN A 73 -12.93 2.25 -7.65
C GLN A 73 -12.68 3.47 -6.76
N HIS A 74 -11.54 3.54 -6.07
CA HIS A 74 -11.18 4.61 -5.15
C HIS A 74 -9.69 4.96 -5.31
N PRO A 75 -9.34 5.88 -6.22
CA PRO A 75 -7.94 6.17 -6.51
C PRO A 75 -7.19 6.68 -5.28
N ILE A 76 -6.10 6.00 -4.93
CA ILE A 76 -5.15 6.44 -3.89
C ILE A 76 -4.47 7.74 -4.36
N TYR A 77 -4.28 8.68 -3.44
CA TYR A 77 -3.52 9.90 -3.69
C TYR A 77 -2.12 9.55 -4.23
N ARG A 78 -1.88 9.93 -5.48
CA ARG A 78 -0.59 9.81 -6.14
C ARG A 78 0.25 11.04 -5.77
N ILE A 79 1.29 10.84 -4.96
CA ILE A 79 2.34 11.85 -4.83
C ILE A 79 3.14 11.79 -6.15
N LEU A 80 3.09 12.88 -6.92
CA LEU A 80 3.82 13.07 -8.17
C LEU A 80 5.28 13.48 -7.89
#